data_AF-A0A2E7RLP4-F1
#
_entry.id   AF-A0A2E7RLP4-F1
#
_cell.length_a   1.000
_cell.length_b   1.000
_cell.length_c   1.000
_cell.angle_alpha   90.00
_cell.angle_beta   90.00
_cell.angle_gamma   90.00
#
_symmetry.space_group_name_H-M   'P 1'
#
loop_
_entity.id
_entity.type
_entity.pdbx_description
1 polymer ?
#
loop_
_entity_poly.entity_id
_entity_poly.type
_entity_poly.pdbx_seq_one_letter_code
_entity_poly.pdbx_strand_id
1 'polypeptide(L)'
;MNFKRTALSLLFVAIFFGWATPEASSQIWGLRLKHDRHRSKYKNNLVSVRGEELLLVEVKIGPPFDPETHVWKYNVEDEYEFWIGDSSDPLRVPYKEKKGKLVPTRKKTVVRFMWNDIDAILPVMLHESFASLSEEYRTRFEKLEGLRIQRNQFDRGTEKWTIQHQLFSRENETLASWLDACGYKRAADKRRGEAAKQAKKIAKEARAQRLKTALASIHEIPTPENLIAASEDITSGRSQFFGMESQHFRVFSLDIHSKERIRGVLEMGERALDAFRIRHIEQYEEGNLEDRIPKGIFQEFFFGRDDIVEFEAFFVEYYGMTWGDDKERRLQMKGYAIYPSAIDGRFIEYWKTGQVSGLEGILLHRLGHALASIHYVGLQGQYLQQVSHAWLGEAMGYAMSFELLGRNEVVCVGLKPEGPYAWGNSDDDKVKREVRLGFRDFLKESALKNTQPLDSIFTRDLWELKDQEIAKGWLFWEWMVETYGLKGEMWLRELGELGKESSFDFIPELRKVTEEMFSNGRPGNIFKELEDAWRVSLKES
;
A
#
# COMPACT_ATOMS: atom_id res chain seq x y z
N MET A 1 5.36 -59.76 -49.88
CA MET A 1 5.52 -60.75 -48.78
C MET A 1 6.12 -59.99 -47.60
N ASN A 2 5.35 -59.61 -46.57
CA ASN A 2 4.83 -60.45 -45.47
C ASN A 2 5.90 -61.32 -44.81
N PHE A 3 6.34 -60.94 -43.60
CA PHE A 3 6.07 -61.59 -42.29
C PHE A 3 7.07 -61.01 -41.27
N LYS A 4 6.67 -60.32 -40.17
CA LYS A 4 6.16 -60.87 -38.89
C LYS A 4 7.03 -62.07 -38.44
N ARG A 5 7.58 -62.20 -37.23
CA ARG A 5 6.98 -61.95 -35.90
C ARG A 5 7.91 -62.53 -34.81
N THR A 6 7.94 -61.87 -33.63
CA THR A 6 7.94 -62.43 -32.24
C THR A 6 9.04 -63.35 -31.69
N ALA A 7 9.59 -62.96 -30.53
CA ALA A 7 9.32 -63.53 -29.18
C ALA A 7 9.91 -62.55 -28.12
N LEU A 8 9.21 -61.90 -27.17
CA LEU A 8 8.44 -62.36 -25.99
C LEU A 8 9.24 -63.37 -25.14
N SER A 9 9.50 -63.27 -23.82
CA SER A 9 8.96 -62.49 -22.70
C SER A 9 9.82 -62.70 -21.44
N LEU A 10 9.85 -61.73 -20.51
CA LEU A 10 9.59 -61.87 -19.05
C LEU A 10 10.11 -60.60 -18.34
N LEU A 11 9.29 -59.56 -18.14
CA LEU A 11 8.30 -59.35 -17.07
C LEU A 11 8.93 -59.01 -15.71
N PHE A 12 8.99 -57.71 -15.40
CA PHE A 12 8.66 -57.21 -14.07
C PHE A 12 7.76 -55.97 -14.24
N VAL A 13 6.47 -56.18 -14.01
CA VAL A 13 5.48 -55.13 -13.77
C VAL A 13 5.52 -54.84 -12.28
N ALA A 14 5.92 -53.62 -11.92
CA ALA A 14 5.52 -53.00 -10.67
C ALA A 14 4.90 -51.65 -11.03
N ILE A 15 3.58 -51.62 -10.86
CA ILE A 15 2.67 -50.49 -10.99
C ILE A 15 3.10 -49.38 -10.03
N PHE A 16 3.35 -48.18 -10.56
CA PHE A 16 3.13 -46.93 -9.82
C PHE A 16 2.36 -45.95 -10.71
N PHE A 17 1.05 -45.98 -10.56
CA PHE A 17 0.21 -44.78 -10.70
C PHE A 17 0.78 -43.69 -9.80
N GLY A 18 0.96 -42.48 -10.32
CA GLY A 18 1.64 -41.43 -9.56
C GLY A 18 1.56 -40.00 -10.10
N TRP A 19 0.44 -39.61 -10.70
CA TRP A 19 -0.16 -38.27 -10.61
C TRP A 19 0.79 -37.07 -10.81
N ALA A 20 0.69 -36.49 -12.02
CA ALA A 20 1.04 -35.10 -12.32
C ALA A 20 0.83 -34.16 -11.12
N THR A 21 1.84 -33.36 -10.82
CA THR A 21 1.84 -32.31 -9.81
C THR A 21 1.01 -31.13 -10.32
N PRO A 22 -0.04 -30.69 -9.59
CA PRO A 22 -0.61 -29.38 -9.83
C PRO A 22 0.26 -28.35 -9.10
N GLU A 23 0.79 -27.38 -9.84
CA GLU A 23 1.63 -26.33 -9.28
C GLU A 23 0.83 -25.07 -8.96
N ALA A 24 1.17 -24.52 -7.81
CA ALA A 24 0.42 -23.51 -7.10
C ALA A 24 0.75 -22.10 -7.59
N SER A 25 -0.28 -21.34 -7.98
CA SER A 25 -0.23 -19.90 -8.19
C SER A 25 -0.49 -19.17 -6.87
N SER A 26 0.51 -18.48 -6.32
CA SER A 26 0.47 -17.77 -5.02
C SER A 26 -0.02 -16.32 -5.20
N GLN A 27 -1.30 -16.14 -5.54
CA GLN A 27 -1.90 -14.82 -5.77
C GLN A 27 -3.30 -14.73 -5.19
N ILE A 28 -3.61 -13.62 -4.54
CA ILE A 28 -4.95 -13.36 -4.01
C ILE A 28 -5.79 -12.60 -5.04
N TRP A 29 -6.89 -13.24 -5.41
CA TRP A 29 -7.92 -12.77 -6.33
C TRP A 29 -9.19 -12.41 -5.57
N GLY A 30 -9.96 -11.47 -6.12
CA GLY A 30 -11.30 -11.16 -5.65
C GLY A 30 -12.35 -11.79 -6.55
N LEU A 31 -13.17 -12.69 -6.02
CA LEU A 31 -14.34 -13.21 -6.72
C LEU A 31 -15.53 -12.30 -6.45
N ARG A 32 -16.11 -11.74 -7.52
CA ARG A 32 -17.42 -11.10 -7.45
C ARG A 32 -18.48 -12.18 -7.63
N LEU A 33 -19.22 -12.47 -6.55
CA LEU A 33 -20.22 -13.54 -6.54
C LEU A 33 -21.55 -13.04 -7.10
N LYS A 34 -22.15 -13.79 -8.03
CA LYS A 34 -23.40 -13.39 -8.71
C LYS A 34 -24.63 -13.47 -7.79
N HIS A 35 -24.69 -14.48 -6.94
CA HIS A 35 -25.91 -14.80 -6.15
C HIS A 35 -25.79 -14.43 -4.67
N ASP A 36 -26.85 -13.83 -4.11
CA ASP A 36 -26.94 -13.44 -2.70
C ASP A 36 -26.77 -14.58 -1.70
N ARG A 37 -27.16 -15.81 -2.09
CA ARG A 37 -26.94 -17.00 -1.26
C ARG A 37 -25.45 -17.22 -0.96
N HIS A 38 -24.58 -16.98 -1.94
CA HIS A 38 -23.13 -17.16 -1.78
C HIS A 38 -22.55 -15.99 -0.99
N ARG A 39 -22.96 -14.76 -1.29
CA ARG A 39 -22.59 -13.57 -0.50
C ARG A 39 -22.93 -13.76 0.98
N SER A 40 -24.15 -14.22 1.28
CA SER A 40 -24.60 -14.50 2.65
C SER A 40 -23.79 -15.60 3.34
N LYS A 41 -23.48 -16.69 2.62
CA LYS A 41 -22.67 -17.81 3.13
C LYS A 41 -21.24 -17.37 3.49
N TYR A 42 -20.64 -16.50 2.67
CA TYR A 42 -19.25 -16.07 2.80
C TYR A 42 -19.10 -14.65 3.36
N LYS A 43 -20.14 -14.06 3.97
CA LYS A 43 -20.15 -12.66 4.45
C LYS A 43 -18.99 -12.26 5.36
N ASN A 44 -18.37 -13.23 6.06
CA ASN A 44 -17.22 -12.96 6.94
C ASN A 44 -15.88 -12.92 6.18
N ASN A 45 -15.86 -13.32 4.92
CA ASN A 45 -14.71 -13.34 4.03
C ASN A 45 -14.85 -12.34 2.87
N LEU A 46 -15.99 -11.61 2.82
CA LEU A 46 -16.19 -10.53 1.87
C LEU A 46 -15.49 -9.27 2.35
N VAL A 47 -14.90 -8.54 1.41
CA VAL A 47 -14.12 -7.32 1.66
C VAL A 47 -14.50 -6.30 0.60
N SER A 48 -14.56 -5.03 0.99
CA SER A 48 -14.76 -3.94 0.04
C SER A 48 -13.43 -3.61 -0.63
N VAL A 49 -13.32 -3.80 -1.95
CA VAL A 49 -12.18 -3.37 -2.76
C VAL A 49 -12.73 -2.52 -3.89
N ARG A 50 -12.23 -1.28 -4.02
CA ARG A 50 -12.63 -0.36 -5.11
C ARG A 50 -14.15 -0.13 -5.19
N GLY A 51 -14.83 -0.18 -4.04
CA GLY A 51 -16.28 -0.04 -3.93
C GLY A 51 -17.08 -1.32 -4.20
N GLU A 52 -16.41 -2.48 -4.33
CA GLU A 52 -17.05 -3.75 -4.61
C GLU A 52 -16.84 -4.77 -3.49
N GLU A 53 -17.88 -5.54 -3.17
CA GLU A 53 -17.75 -6.67 -2.23
C GLU A 53 -17.20 -7.91 -2.95
N LEU A 54 -15.95 -8.27 -2.61
CA LEU A 54 -15.23 -9.39 -3.21
C LEU A 54 -14.91 -10.46 -2.17
N LEU A 55 -14.99 -11.72 -2.58
CA LEU A 55 -14.48 -12.85 -1.81
C LEU A 55 -13.01 -13.07 -2.18
N LEU A 56 -12.10 -12.87 -1.21
CA LEU A 56 -10.67 -13.09 -1.47
C LEU A 56 -10.31 -14.56 -1.46
N VAL A 57 -9.59 -14.99 -2.50
CA VAL A 57 -9.24 -16.39 -2.73
C VAL A 57 -7.87 -16.55 -3.38
N GLU A 58 -7.27 -17.74 -3.25
CA GLU A 58 -6.22 -18.19 -4.17
C GLU A 58 -6.76 -19.30 -5.07
N VAL A 59 -6.29 -19.36 -6.31
CA VAL A 59 -6.71 -20.41 -7.25
C VAL A 59 -6.07 -21.74 -6.87
N LYS A 60 -6.91 -22.77 -6.66
CA LYS A 60 -6.46 -24.16 -6.45
C LYS A 60 -6.58 -24.97 -7.73
N ILE A 61 -7.75 -24.88 -8.38
CA ILE A 61 -8.06 -25.45 -9.69
C ILE A 61 -8.91 -24.39 -10.39
N GLY A 62 -8.36 -23.69 -11.39
CA GLY A 62 -9.02 -22.56 -12.02
C GLY A 62 -8.90 -22.55 -13.54
N PRO A 63 -9.62 -21.63 -14.20
CA PRO A 63 -9.49 -21.44 -15.64
C PRO A 63 -8.08 -20.96 -15.99
N PRO A 64 -7.55 -21.26 -17.18
CA PRO A 64 -6.32 -20.63 -17.66
C PRO A 64 -6.49 -19.09 -17.73
N PHE A 65 -5.50 -18.36 -17.23
CA PHE A 65 -5.42 -16.91 -17.33
C PHE A 65 -4.46 -16.51 -18.45
N ASP A 66 -4.86 -15.53 -19.24
CA ASP A 66 -4.02 -14.95 -20.28
C ASP A 66 -3.28 -13.71 -19.71
N PRO A 67 -1.97 -13.78 -19.47
CA PRO A 67 -1.23 -12.71 -18.81
C PRO A 67 -0.99 -11.47 -19.68
N GLU A 68 -1.09 -11.60 -21.01
CA GLU A 68 -0.92 -10.46 -21.93
C GLU A 68 -2.20 -9.64 -22.03
N THR A 69 -3.34 -10.32 -22.10
CA THR A 69 -4.65 -9.67 -22.23
C THR A 69 -5.35 -9.45 -20.88
N HIS A 70 -4.84 -10.04 -19.81
CA HIS A 70 -5.46 -10.08 -18.48
C HIS A 70 -6.88 -10.67 -18.46
N VAL A 71 -7.16 -11.64 -19.34
CA VAL A 71 -8.48 -12.27 -19.47
C VAL A 71 -8.42 -13.74 -19.01
N TRP A 72 -9.41 -14.15 -18.21
CA TRP A 72 -9.62 -15.56 -17.88
C TRP A 72 -10.29 -16.28 -19.05
N LYS A 73 -9.74 -17.41 -19.48
CA LYS A 73 -10.34 -18.32 -20.47
C LYS A 73 -11.09 -19.41 -19.70
N TYR A 74 -12.41 -19.38 -19.73
CA TYR A 74 -13.24 -20.28 -18.92
C TYR A 74 -14.32 -20.97 -19.76
N ASN A 75 -14.81 -22.10 -19.24
CA ASN A 75 -16.01 -22.75 -19.70
C ASN A 75 -17.11 -22.60 -18.63
N VAL A 76 -18.32 -22.34 -19.08
CA VAL A 76 -19.46 -22.01 -18.22
C VAL A 76 -19.91 -23.20 -17.36
N GLU A 77 -19.61 -24.41 -17.82
CA GLU A 77 -19.96 -25.68 -17.16
C GLU A 77 -18.89 -26.19 -16.19
N ASP A 78 -17.71 -25.55 -16.15
CA ASP A 78 -16.61 -26.00 -15.30
C ASP A 78 -16.84 -25.60 -13.84
N GLU A 79 -16.45 -26.51 -12.94
CA GLU A 79 -16.31 -26.24 -11.50
C GLU A 79 -14.86 -25.84 -11.21
N TYR A 80 -14.70 -24.69 -10.55
CA TYR A 80 -13.40 -24.21 -10.09
C TYR A 80 -13.27 -24.34 -8.58
N GLU A 81 -12.06 -24.69 -8.13
CA GLU A 81 -11.70 -24.80 -6.72
C GLU A 81 -10.78 -23.65 -6.31
N PHE A 82 -11.08 -23.08 -5.15
CA PHE A 82 -10.32 -21.97 -4.59
C PHE A 82 -9.97 -22.21 -3.14
N TRP A 83 -8.80 -21.75 -2.72
CA TRP A 83 -8.44 -21.62 -1.31
C TRP A 83 -9.09 -20.38 -0.71
N ILE A 84 -9.55 -20.50 0.54
CA ILE A 84 -10.10 -19.37 1.30
C ILE A 84 -9.45 -19.31 2.69
N GLY A 85 -9.03 -18.12 3.10
CA GLY A 85 -8.46 -17.86 4.42
C GLY A 85 -9.46 -18.05 5.57
N ASP A 86 -8.98 -18.43 6.75
CA ASP A 86 -9.77 -18.38 7.99
C ASP A 86 -9.92 -16.92 8.43
N SER A 87 -11.10 -16.34 8.19
CA SER A 87 -11.43 -14.94 8.54
C SER A 87 -11.14 -14.58 10.00
N SER A 88 -11.07 -15.56 10.89
CA SER A 88 -10.81 -15.33 12.31
C SER A 88 -9.34 -15.36 12.73
N ASP A 89 -8.46 -15.91 11.90
CA ASP A 89 -7.07 -16.19 12.27
C ASP A 89 -6.16 -16.30 11.03
N PRO A 90 -5.43 -15.22 10.68
CA PRO A 90 -4.53 -15.22 9.53
C PRO A 90 -3.42 -16.28 9.60
N LEU A 91 -3.03 -16.71 10.80
CA LEU A 91 -2.00 -17.74 10.98
C LEU A 91 -2.46 -19.14 10.56
N ARG A 92 -3.76 -19.32 10.30
CA ARG A 92 -4.32 -20.58 9.79
C ARG A 92 -4.35 -20.57 8.28
N VAL A 93 -3.17 -20.72 7.70
CA VAL A 93 -3.00 -20.88 6.26
C VAL A 93 -3.89 -22.04 5.75
N PRO A 94 -4.63 -21.84 4.64
CA PRO A 94 -5.64 -22.79 4.19
C PRO A 94 -5.07 -24.11 3.66
N TYR A 95 -3.77 -24.16 3.42
CA TYR A 95 -3.02 -25.29 2.88
C TYR A 95 -1.70 -25.49 3.63
N LYS A 96 -1.11 -26.67 3.43
CA LYS A 96 0.26 -27.00 3.85
C LYS A 96 0.94 -27.82 2.76
N GLU A 97 2.25 -27.78 2.74
CA GLU A 97 3.03 -28.59 1.79
C GLU A 97 3.13 -30.05 2.27
N LYS A 98 2.82 -31.00 1.40
CA LYS A 98 3.01 -32.44 1.64
C LYS A 98 3.49 -33.10 0.35
N LYS A 99 4.73 -33.60 0.35
CA LYS A 99 5.37 -34.22 -0.82
C LYS A 99 5.37 -33.28 -2.05
N GLY A 100 5.75 -32.02 -1.86
CA GLY A 100 5.79 -31.01 -2.93
C GLY A 100 4.42 -30.56 -3.45
N LYS A 101 3.31 -30.99 -2.85
CA LYS A 101 1.95 -30.57 -3.22
C LYS A 101 1.27 -29.82 -2.08
N LEU A 102 0.54 -28.76 -2.40
CA LEU A 102 -0.33 -28.08 -1.44
C LEU A 102 -1.56 -28.94 -1.15
N VAL A 103 -1.76 -29.28 0.12
CA VAL A 103 -2.93 -30.03 0.60
C VAL A 103 -3.72 -29.20 1.61
N PRO A 104 -5.06 -29.32 1.64
CA PRO A 104 -5.87 -28.54 2.57
C PRO A 104 -5.49 -28.82 4.02
N THR A 105 -5.40 -27.77 4.85
CA THR A 105 -5.29 -27.95 6.31
C THR A 105 -6.61 -28.41 6.90
N ARG A 106 -7.76 -28.03 6.30
CA ARG A 106 -9.13 -28.44 6.69
C ARG A 106 -10.03 -28.53 5.46
N LYS A 107 -11.09 -29.35 5.50
CA LYS A 107 -12.04 -29.45 4.37
C LYS A 107 -12.71 -28.11 3.99
N LYS A 108 -12.93 -27.22 4.96
CA LYS A 108 -13.63 -25.94 4.77
C LYS A 108 -12.77 -24.84 4.15
N THR A 109 -11.46 -25.07 3.95
CA THR A 109 -10.54 -24.09 3.36
C THR A 109 -10.49 -24.17 1.84
N VAL A 110 -11.22 -25.12 1.24
CA VAL A 110 -11.46 -25.19 -0.20
C VAL A 110 -12.93 -24.88 -0.45
N VAL A 111 -13.18 -23.95 -1.36
CA VAL A 111 -14.51 -23.62 -1.86
C VAL A 111 -14.61 -23.97 -3.33
N ARG A 112 -15.82 -24.33 -3.76
CA ARG A 112 -16.14 -24.74 -5.12
C ARG A 112 -17.25 -23.85 -5.65
N PHE A 113 -17.06 -23.37 -6.87
CA PHE A 113 -18.03 -22.56 -7.59
C PHE A 113 -18.11 -23.04 -9.03
N MET A 114 -19.33 -23.12 -9.56
CA MET A 114 -19.49 -23.14 -11.01
C MET A 114 -19.14 -21.75 -11.56
N TRP A 115 -18.62 -21.67 -12.78
CA TRP A 115 -18.37 -20.36 -13.40
C TRP A 115 -19.64 -19.48 -13.38
N ASN A 116 -20.82 -20.07 -13.62
CA ASN A 116 -22.10 -19.36 -13.57
C ASN A 116 -22.44 -18.70 -12.22
N ASP A 117 -21.79 -19.09 -11.12
CA ASP A 117 -21.95 -18.47 -9.80
C ASP A 117 -21.02 -17.25 -9.60
N ILE A 118 -20.06 -17.04 -10.50
CA ILE A 118 -19.04 -15.97 -10.47
C ILE A 118 -19.35 -14.95 -11.57
N ASP A 119 -19.46 -13.67 -11.20
CA ASP A 119 -19.66 -12.56 -12.14
C ASP A 119 -18.32 -12.09 -12.73
N ALA A 120 -17.29 -12.00 -11.89
CA ALA A 120 -15.94 -11.59 -12.29
C ALA A 120 -14.87 -12.15 -11.34
N ILE A 121 -13.65 -12.31 -11.88
CA ILE A 121 -12.43 -12.56 -11.09
C ILE A 121 -11.50 -11.36 -11.29
N LEU A 122 -11.19 -10.66 -10.21
CA LEU A 122 -10.45 -9.41 -10.24
C LEU A 122 -9.08 -9.57 -9.55
N PRO A 123 -8.01 -8.98 -10.12
CA PRO A 123 -6.72 -8.92 -9.44
C PRO A 123 -6.82 -8.02 -8.21
N VAL A 124 -6.43 -8.53 -7.04
CA VAL A 124 -6.46 -7.77 -5.77
C VAL A 124 -5.06 -7.65 -5.17
N MET A 125 -4.36 -8.76 -4.92
CA MET A 125 -2.98 -8.77 -4.44
C MET A 125 -2.15 -9.76 -5.26
N LEU A 126 -1.55 -9.26 -6.35
CA LEU A 126 -0.81 -10.06 -7.33
C LEU A 126 0.51 -10.64 -6.83
N HIS A 127 0.94 -10.23 -5.64
CA HIS A 127 2.21 -10.60 -5.02
C HIS A 127 2.02 -11.16 -3.61
N GLU A 128 0.78 -11.42 -3.21
CA GLU A 128 0.47 -11.99 -1.91
C GLU A 128 -0.20 -13.35 -2.07
N SER A 129 0.05 -14.20 -1.09
CA SER A 129 -0.68 -15.42 -0.80
C SER A 129 -1.15 -15.39 0.65
N PHE A 130 -2.09 -16.25 1.02
CA PHE A 130 -2.46 -16.48 2.42
C PHE A 130 -1.26 -16.94 3.26
N ALA A 131 -0.25 -17.56 2.67
CA ALA A 131 1.01 -17.85 3.35
C ALA A 131 1.80 -16.58 3.64
N SER A 132 2.04 -15.71 2.65
CA SER A 132 2.78 -14.46 2.87
C SER A 132 2.02 -13.48 3.78
N LEU A 133 0.69 -13.39 3.66
CA LEU A 133 -0.13 -12.62 4.58
C LEU A 133 -0.08 -13.15 6.03
N SER A 134 0.06 -14.47 6.21
CA SER A 134 0.25 -15.06 7.54
C SER A 134 1.58 -14.62 8.17
N GLU A 135 2.65 -14.56 7.37
CA GLU A 135 3.96 -14.08 7.82
C GLU A 135 3.93 -12.58 8.15
N GLU A 136 3.38 -11.75 7.26
CA GLU A 136 3.20 -10.31 7.50
C GLU A 136 2.35 -10.05 8.75
N TYR A 137 1.28 -10.82 8.97
CA TYR A 137 0.49 -10.74 10.20
C TYR A 137 1.32 -11.06 11.45
N ARG A 138 2.22 -12.06 11.38
CA ARG A 138 3.10 -12.40 12.51
C ARG A 138 4.02 -11.23 12.85
N THR A 139 4.71 -10.67 11.87
CA THR A 139 5.59 -9.50 12.05
C THR A 139 4.84 -8.32 12.68
N ARG A 140 3.65 -7.99 12.16
CA ARG A 140 2.81 -6.92 12.71
C ARG A 140 2.34 -7.21 14.13
N PHE A 141 1.98 -8.45 14.41
CA PHE A 141 1.53 -8.86 15.73
C PHE A 141 2.67 -8.85 16.76
N GLU A 142 3.89 -9.23 16.37
CA GLU A 142 5.09 -9.14 17.20
C GLU A 142 5.44 -7.67 17.53
N LYS A 143 5.41 -6.78 16.53
CA LYS A 143 5.56 -5.32 16.73
C LYS A 143 4.54 -4.80 17.75
N LEU A 144 3.27 -5.19 17.60
CA LEU A 144 2.19 -4.80 18.51
C LEU A 144 2.42 -5.31 19.94
N GLU A 145 2.84 -6.56 20.11
CA GLU A 145 3.18 -7.12 21.43
C GLU A 145 4.41 -6.44 22.04
N GLY A 146 5.41 -6.08 21.22
CA GLY A 146 6.56 -5.28 21.63
C GLY A 146 6.14 -3.95 22.25
N LEU A 147 5.26 -3.19 21.58
CA LEU A 147 4.71 -1.94 22.13
C LEU A 147 3.91 -2.16 23.42
N ARG A 148 3.19 -3.28 23.52
CA ARG A 148 2.48 -3.64 24.76
C ARG A 148 3.45 -3.85 25.92
N ILE A 149 4.56 -4.55 25.66
CA ILE A 149 5.62 -4.80 26.65
C ILE A 149 6.28 -3.49 27.05
N GLN A 150 6.69 -2.66 26.09
CA GLN A 150 7.30 -1.34 26.34
C GLN A 150 6.39 -0.44 27.16
N ARG A 151 5.11 -0.32 26.80
CA ARG A 151 4.12 0.44 27.59
C ARG A 151 4.08 -0.03 29.04
N ASN A 152 4.09 -1.34 29.27
CA ASN A 152 3.98 -1.92 30.61
C ASN A 152 5.25 -1.75 31.47
N GLN A 153 6.35 -1.24 30.91
CA GLN A 153 7.55 -0.86 31.67
C GLN A 153 7.37 0.48 32.39
N PHE A 154 6.35 1.26 32.01
CA PHE A 154 6.06 2.56 32.61
C PHE A 154 4.83 2.49 33.52
N ASP A 155 4.82 3.32 34.56
CA ASP A 155 3.66 3.42 35.46
C ASP A 155 2.48 4.10 34.78
N ARG A 156 1.30 3.52 34.96
CA ARG A 156 0.07 4.05 34.39
C ARG A 156 -0.19 5.48 34.88
N GLY A 157 -0.48 6.38 33.95
CA GLY A 157 -0.72 7.80 34.23
C GLY A 157 0.51 8.68 34.10
N THR A 158 1.70 8.09 33.90
CA THR A 158 2.87 8.85 33.45
C THR A 158 2.73 9.26 31.99
N GLU A 159 3.43 10.32 31.59
CA GLU A 159 3.48 10.79 30.20
C GLU A 159 4.03 9.71 29.26
N LYS A 160 5.14 9.06 29.64
CA LYS A 160 5.74 7.95 28.89
C LYS A 160 4.79 6.79 28.69
N TRP A 161 4.05 6.39 29.74
CA TRP A 161 3.02 5.38 29.61
C TRP A 161 1.92 5.80 28.63
N THR A 162 1.50 7.07 28.69
CA THR A 162 0.43 7.61 27.84
C THR A 162 0.82 7.61 26.36
N ILE A 163 2.05 8.04 26.04
CA ILE A 163 2.63 7.98 24.69
C ILE A 163 2.66 6.53 24.18
N GLN A 164 3.24 5.61 24.95
CA GLN A 164 3.34 4.20 24.55
C GLN A 164 1.98 3.52 24.44
N HIS A 165 1.02 3.92 25.27
CA HIS A 165 -0.35 3.45 25.19
C HIS A 165 -1.08 3.97 23.95
N GLN A 166 -0.82 5.22 23.53
CA GLN A 166 -1.34 5.79 22.28
C GLN A 166 -0.79 5.04 21.08
N LEU A 167 0.52 4.82 21.00
CA LEU A 167 1.16 3.98 19.97
C LEU A 167 0.52 2.59 19.91
N PHE A 168 0.46 1.88 21.04
CA PHE A 168 -0.16 0.56 21.11
C PHE A 168 -1.64 0.55 20.67
N SER A 169 -2.42 1.55 21.07
CA SER A 169 -3.83 1.67 20.67
C SER A 169 -3.94 1.91 19.17
N ARG A 170 -3.07 2.75 18.60
CA ARG A 170 -3.05 3.10 17.19
C ARG A 170 -2.64 1.91 16.31
N GLU A 171 -1.59 1.19 16.70
CA GLU A 171 -1.19 -0.03 15.98
C GLU A 171 -2.28 -1.12 16.00
N ASN A 172 -3.11 -1.20 17.04
CA ASN A 172 -4.28 -2.10 17.00
C ASN A 172 -5.31 -1.67 15.93
N GLU A 173 -5.54 -0.36 15.74
CA GLU A 173 -6.46 0.15 14.72
C GLU A 173 -5.90 -0.04 13.31
N THR A 174 -4.60 0.22 13.13
CA THR A 174 -3.88 -0.04 11.89
C THR A 174 -3.95 -1.53 11.52
N LEU A 175 -3.61 -2.42 12.45
CA LEU A 175 -3.70 -3.87 12.23
C LEU A 175 -5.13 -4.32 11.92
N ALA A 176 -6.13 -3.73 12.56
CA ALA A 176 -7.52 -4.03 12.24
C ALA A 176 -7.90 -3.61 10.82
N SER A 177 -7.41 -2.47 10.35
CA SER A 177 -7.65 -1.97 8.99
C SER A 177 -7.00 -2.88 7.96
N TRP A 178 -5.72 -3.24 8.18
CA TRP A 178 -4.99 -4.20 7.36
C TRP A 178 -5.70 -5.57 7.30
N LEU A 179 -6.16 -6.10 8.45
CA LEU A 179 -6.88 -7.38 8.50
C LEU A 179 -8.18 -7.34 7.69
N ASP A 180 -8.93 -6.26 7.75
CA ASP A 180 -10.17 -6.09 6.99
C ASP A 180 -9.88 -6.02 5.48
N ALA A 181 -8.87 -5.24 5.09
CA ALA A 181 -8.41 -5.11 3.71
C ALA A 181 -7.89 -6.42 3.10
N CYS A 182 -7.38 -7.32 3.94
CA CYS A 182 -6.87 -8.65 3.57
C CYS A 182 -7.90 -9.78 3.73
N GLY A 183 -9.18 -9.48 4.03
CA GLY A 183 -10.26 -10.47 4.09
C GLY A 183 -10.38 -11.27 5.39
N TYR A 184 -9.75 -10.79 6.46
CA TYR A 184 -9.81 -11.35 7.81
C TYR A 184 -10.79 -10.58 8.71
N LYS A 185 -12.02 -10.38 8.24
CA LYS A 185 -13.04 -9.54 8.90
C LYS A 185 -13.25 -9.85 10.38
N ARG A 186 -13.32 -11.13 10.76
CA ARG A 186 -13.54 -11.51 12.18
C ARG A 186 -12.33 -11.17 13.05
N ALA A 187 -11.12 -11.36 12.53
CA ALA A 187 -9.91 -10.95 13.21
C ALA A 187 -9.85 -9.42 13.33
N ALA A 188 -10.22 -8.69 12.26
CA ALA A 188 -10.32 -7.24 12.25
C ALA A 188 -11.29 -6.74 13.33
N ASP A 189 -12.51 -7.29 13.39
CA ASP A 189 -13.52 -6.91 14.39
C ASP A 189 -13.05 -7.15 15.82
N LYS A 190 -12.35 -8.26 16.07
CA LYS A 190 -11.71 -8.53 17.37
C LYS A 190 -10.70 -7.44 17.73
N ARG A 191 -9.86 -7.03 16.77
CA ARG A 191 -8.86 -5.96 16.97
C ARG A 191 -9.48 -4.58 17.14
N ARG A 192 -10.53 -4.24 16.38
CA ARG A 192 -11.34 -3.01 16.58
C ARG A 192 -11.92 -2.96 18.00
N GLY A 193 -12.47 -4.09 18.47
CA GLY A 193 -12.98 -4.20 19.83
C GLY A 193 -11.89 -4.00 20.89
N GLU A 194 -10.67 -4.47 20.65
CA GLU A 194 -9.53 -4.24 21.53
C GLU A 194 -9.05 -2.79 21.50
N ALA A 195 -8.86 -2.21 20.31
CA ALA A 195 -8.53 -0.79 20.14
C ALA A 195 -9.53 0.12 20.87
N ALA A 196 -10.83 -0.13 20.71
CA ALA A 196 -11.87 0.65 21.39
C ALA A 196 -11.78 0.54 22.92
N LYS A 197 -11.41 -0.61 23.47
CA LYS A 197 -11.16 -0.76 24.92
C LYS A 197 -9.93 0.02 25.37
N GLN A 198 -8.86 0.03 24.57
CA GLN A 198 -7.64 0.75 24.90
C GLN A 198 -7.83 2.27 24.80
N ALA A 199 -8.51 2.75 23.75
CA ALA A 199 -8.83 4.16 23.55
C ALA A 199 -9.61 4.76 24.73
N LYS A 200 -10.55 4.00 25.32
CA LYS A 200 -11.30 4.43 26.52
C LYS A 200 -10.41 4.80 27.71
N LYS A 201 -9.22 4.21 27.84
CA LYS A 201 -8.31 4.47 28.97
C LYS A 201 -7.65 5.84 28.91
N ILE A 202 -7.59 6.44 27.72
CA ILE A 202 -6.98 7.75 27.44
C ILE A 202 -7.97 8.70 26.77
N ALA A 203 -9.28 8.42 26.84
CA ALA A 203 -10.30 9.12 26.05
C ALA A 203 -10.43 10.62 26.37
N LYS A 204 -9.89 11.07 27.51
CA LYS A 204 -9.85 12.48 27.90
C LYS A 204 -8.56 13.19 27.48
N GLU A 205 -7.56 12.45 26.98
CA GLU A 205 -6.31 13.03 26.50
C GLU A 205 -6.55 13.80 25.19
N ALA A 206 -5.93 14.97 25.07
CA ALA A 206 -6.09 15.84 23.90
C ALA A 206 -5.79 15.10 22.58
N ARG A 207 -4.73 14.28 22.57
CA ARG A 207 -4.33 13.47 21.40
C ARG A 207 -5.41 12.44 21.01
N ALA A 208 -6.08 11.81 21.97
CA ALA A 208 -7.18 10.88 21.69
C ALA A 208 -8.43 11.60 21.14
N GLN A 209 -8.64 12.85 21.54
CA GLN A 209 -9.76 13.67 21.07
C GLN A 209 -9.50 14.28 19.68
N ARG A 210 -8.23 14.42 19.25
CA ARG A 210 -7.87 14.95 17.93
C ARG A 210 -8.49 14.15 16.80
N LEU A 211 -8.22 12.84 16.73
CA LEU A 211 -8.80 12.00 15.66
C LEU A 211 -10.32 12.03 15.69
N LYS A 212 -10.95 11.99 16.88
CA LYS A 212 -12.41 12.04 16.99
C LYS A 212 -12.96 13.35 16.41
N THR A 213 -12.27 14.46 16.62
CA THR A 213 -12.64 15.77 16.09
C THR A 213 -12.47 15.80 14.57
N ALA A 214 -11.36 15.29 14.07
CA ALA A 214 -11.09 15.19 12.63
C ALA A 214 -12.13 14.31 11.91
N LEU A 215 -12.48 13.14 12.45
CA LEU A 215 -13.52 12.28 11.89
C LEU A 215 -14.92 12.92 11.96
N ALA A 216 -15.23 13.63 13.06
CA ALA A 216 -16.51 14.33 13.20
C ALA A 216 -16.64 15.56 12.27
N SER A 217 -15.52 16.06 11.74
CA SER A 217 -15.51 17.17 10.79
C SER A 217 -15.88 16.77 9.36
N ILE A 218 -16.08 15.48 9.07
CA ILE A 218 -16.38 15.02 7.72
C ILE A 218 -17.81 15.42 7.33
N HIS A 219 -17.93 16.28 6.31
CA HIS A 219 -19.22 16.79 5.83
C HIS A 219 -19.19 17.09 4.34
N GLU A 220 -20.38 17.24 3.75
CA GLU A 220 -20.53 17.69 2.36
C GLU A 220 -20.37 19.20 2.29
N ILE A 221 -19.74 19.67 1.21
CA ILE A 221 -19.60 21.10 0.89
C ILE A 221 -20.26 21.40 -0.45
N PRO A 222 -20.71 22.64 -0.68
CA PRO A 222 -21.19 23.05 -1.99
C PRO A 222 -20.10 22.86 -3.06
N THR A 223 -20.50 22.36 -4.23
CA THR A 223 -19.60 22.35 -5.40
C THR A 223 -19.31 23.80 -5.80
N PRO A 224 -18.03 24.19 -6.00
CA PRO A 224 -17.67 25.55 -6.37
C PRO A 224 -18.37 26.02 -7.65
N GLU A 225 -18.83 27.28 -7.66
CA GLU A 225 -19.56 27.85 -8.80
C GLU A 225 -18.74 27.80 -10.11
N ASN A 226 -17.42 28.03 -10.02
CA ASN A 226 -16.52 27.93 -11.16
C ASN A 226 -16.32 26.48 -11.64
N LEU A 227 -16.41 25.48 -10.77
CA LEU A 227 -16.41 24.06 -11.18
C LEU A 227 -17.73 23.68 -11.86
N ILE A 228 -18.85 24.21 -11.38
CA ILE A 228 -20.16 24.02 -12.02
C ILE A 228 -20.16 24.65 -13.42
N ALA A 229 -19.68 25.89 -13.53
CA ALA A 229 -19.54 26.58 -14.82
C ALA A 229 -18.61 25.81 -15.78
N ALA A 230 -17.44 25.38 -15.32
CA ALA A 230 -16.52 24.57 -16.13
C ALA A 230 -17.17 23.25 -16.59
N SER A 231 -18.00 22.61 -15.76
CA SER A 231 -18.73 21.40 -16.16
C SER A 231 -19.76 21.66 -17.26
N GLU A 232 -20.47 22.79 -17.19
CA GLU A 232 -21.41 23.22 -18.23
C GLU A 232 -20.67 23.51 -19.54
N ASP A 233 -19.57 24.24 -19.49
CA ASP A 233 -18.82 24.64 -20.68
C ASP A 233 -18.11 23.46 -21.36
N ILE A 234 -17.48 22.57 -20.57
CA ILE A 234 -16.67 21.46 -21.08
C ILE A 234 -17.54 20.27 -21.47
N THR A 235 -18.58 19.98 -20.69
CA THR A 235 -19.34 18.71 -20.80
C THR A 235 -20.84 18.90 -20.98
N SER A 236 -21.34 20.14 -21.09
CA SER A 236 -22.77 20.46 -21.09
C SER A 236 -23.48 19.87 -19.85
N GLY A 237 -22.82 19.98 -18.69
CA GLY A 237 -23.35 19.53 -17.41
C GLY A 237 -23.37 18.02 -17.19
N ARG A 238 -22.80 17.23 -18.11
CA ARG A 238 -22.73 15.76 -17.99
C ARG A 238 -21.84 15.31 -16.83
N SER A 239 -20.78 16.05 -16.51
CA SER A 239 -19.87 15.70 -15.42
C SER A 239 -20.31 16.41 -14.13
N GLN A 240 -21.19 15.75 -13.36
CA GLN A 240 -21.73 16.30 -12.11
C GLN A 240 -20.79 16.01 -10.94
N PHE A 241 -20.23 17.08 -10.36
CA PHE A 241 -19.34 17.00 -9.21
C PHE A 241 -20.09 17.28 -7.91
N PHE A 242 -19.66 16.60 -6.84
CA PHE A 242 -19.97 16.96 -5.46
C PHE A 242 -18.68 17.14 -4.66
N GLY A 243 -18.74 17.93 -3.60
CA GLY A 243 -17.64 18.17 -2.68
C GLY A 243 -17.86 17.54 -1.31
N MET A 244 -16.81 16.98 -0.73
CA MET A 244 -16.74 16.60 0.68
C MET A 244 -15.41 17.02 1.27
N GLU A 245 -15.38 17.36 2.54
CA GLU A 245 -14.14 17.66 3.25
C GLU A 245 -14.13 17.11 4.67
N SER A 246 -12.92 17.01 5.21
CA SER A 246 -12.59 16.74 6.60
C SER A 246 -11.67 17.85 7.10
N GLN A 247 -11.13 17.71 8.31
CA GLN A 247 -10.23 18.70 8.89
C GLN A 247 -9.00 18.97 8.01
N HIS A 248 -8.42 17.94 7.40
CA HIS A 248 -7.17 18.03 6.66
C HIS A 248 -7.29 17.78 5.15
N PHE A 249 -8.41 17.22 4.70
CA PHE A 249 -8.60 16.77 3.32
C PHE A 249 -9.85 17.37 2.70
N ARG A 250 -9.77 17.67 1.39
CA ARG A 250 -10.94 17.99 0.56
C ARG A 250 -10.98 17.09 -0.65
N VAL A 251 -12.17 16.69 -1.08
CA VAL A 251 -12.39 15.87 -2.27
C VAL A 251 -13.49 16.49 -3.11
N PHE A 252 -13.19 16.78 -4.37
CA PHE A 252 -14.18 16.99 -5.43
C PHE A 252 -14.24 15.73 -6.28
N SER A 253 -15.43 15.14 -6.39
CA SER A 253 -15.63 13.85 -7.01
C SER A 253 -16.83 13.85 -7.94
N LEU A 254 -16.72 13.13 -9.04
CA LEU A 254 -17.86 12.78 -9.88
C LEU A 254 -18.87 11.88 -9.13
N ASP A 255 -20.14 11.99 -9.52
CA ASP A 255 -21.28 11.20 -9.03
C ASP A 255 -21.20 9.69 -9.32
N ILE A 256 -20.27 9.26 -10.19
CA ILE A 256 -19.92 7.84 -10.38
C ILE A 256 -19.36 7.19 -9.10
N HIS A 257 -18.92 8.01 -8.15
CA HIS A 257 -18.48 7.58 -6.83
C HIS A 257 -19.55 7.94 -5.80
N SER A 258 -19.99 6.98 -4.99
CA SER A 258 -20.96 7.26 -3.93
C SER A 258 -20.37 8.16 -2.84
N LYS A 259 -21.23 8.97 -2.21
CA LYS A 259 -20.84 9.83 -1.08
C LYS A 259 -20.32 9.01 0.10
N GLU A 260 -20.90 7.84 0.35
CA GLU A 260 -20.45 6.91 1.39
C GLU A 260 -19.01 6.45 1.14
N ARG A 261 -18.65 6.23 -0.12
CA ARG A 261 -17.30 5.86 -0.50
C ARG A 261 -16.32 7.00 -0.26
N ILE A 262 -16.65 8.21 -0.70
CA ILE A 262 -15.79 9.39 -0.47
C ILE A 262 -15.65 9.68 1.03
N ARG A 263 -16.72 9.53 1.81
CA ARG A 263 -16.67 9.58 3.29
C ARG A 263 -15.68 8.55 3.84
N GLY A 264 -15.74 7.29 3.40
CA GLY A 264 -14.81 6.25 3.82
C GLY A 264 -13.35 6.54 3.46
N VAL A 265 -13.10 7.14 2.29
CA VAL A 265 -11.78 7.60 1.86
C VAL A 265 -11.25 8.70 2.79
N LEU A 266 -12.07 9.71 3.12
CA LEU A 266 -11.71 10.77 4.08
C LEU A 266 -11.45 10.22 5.50
N GLU A 267 -12.29 9.30 5.98
CA GLU A 267 -12.09 8.63 7.28
C GLU A 267 -10.75 7.88 7.34
N MET A 268 -10.37 7.21 6.24
CA MET A 268 -9.09 6.53 6.12
C MET A 268 -7.93 7.52 6.14
N GLY A 269 -8.03 8.63 5.41
CA GLY A 269 -7.00 9.68 5.39
C GLY A 269 -6.74 10.27 6.78
N GLU A 270 -7.79 10.62 7.51
CA GLU A 270 -7.65 11.18 8.87
C GLU A 270 -7.04 10.17 9.86
N ARG A 271 -7.39 8.89 9.75
CA ARG A 271 -6.78 7.82 10.55
C ARG A 271 -5.31 7.63 10.23
N ALA A 272 -4.98 7.66 8.94
CA ALA A 272 -3.60 7.51 8.47
C ALA A 272 -2.73 8.68 8.94
N LEU A 273 -3.24 9.91 8.84
CA LEU A 273 -2.56 11.11 9.31
C LEU A 273 -2.33 11.09 10.83
N ASP A 274 -3.34 10.69 11.60
CA ASP A 274 -3.20 10.58 13.06
C ASP A 274 -2.22 9.46 13.45
N ALA A 275 -2.23 8.33 12.73
CA ALA A 275 -1.24 7.26 12.89
C ALA A 275 0.18 7.78 12.66
N PHE A 276 0.35 8.54 11.57
CA PHE A 276 1.63 9.14 11.23
C PHE A 276 2.11 10.09 12.32
N ARG A 277 1.28 11.04 12.78
CA ARG A 277 1.65 11.97 13.86
C ARG A 277 2.09 11.24 15.13
N ILE A 278 1.36 10.22 15.55
CA ILE A 278 1.69 9.46 16.76
C ILE A 278 3.04 8.76 16.61
N ARG A 279 3.29 8.13 15.45
CA ARG A 279 4.51 7.34 15.21
C ARG A 279 5.72 8.20 14.86
N HIS A 280 5.58 9.29 14.12
CA HIS A 280 6.76 10.00 13.58
C HIS A 280 7.02 11.33 14.29
N ILE A 281 6.12 11.77 15.18
CA ILE A 281 6.20 13.08 15.81
C ILE A 281 5.99 12.97 17.32
N GLU A 282 4.80 12.61 17.77
CA GLU A 282 4.39 12.75 19.17
C GLU A 282 5.12 11.82 20.12
N GLN A 283 5.56 10.65 19.64
CA GLN A 283 6.37 9.77 20.46
C GLN A 283 7.75 10.36 20.82
N TYR A 284 8.13 11.47 20.20
CA TYR A 284 9.39 12.17 20.40
C TYR A 284 9.22 13.58 20.96
N GLU A 285 8.10 13.92 21.59
CA GLU A 285 7.89 15.26 22.17
C GLU A 285 8.97 15.65 23.21
N GLU A 286 9.52 14.71 23.98
CA GLU A 286 10.69 14.97 24.86
C GLU A 286 11.95 15.43 24.09
N GLY A 287 12.01 15.14 22.78
CA GLY A 287 13.08 15.51 21.86
C GLY A 287 12.81 16.77 21.04
N ASN A 288 11.72 17.51 21.29
CA ASN A 288 11.33 18.72 20.57
C ASN A 288 11.16 18.55 19.04
N LEU A 289 10.68 17.38 18.57
CA LEU A 289 10.38 17.20 17.16
C LEU A 289 9.09 17.98 16.80
N GLU A 290 9.24 19.10 16.11
CA GLU A 290 8.11 19.98 15.73
C GLU A 290 7.09 19.27 14.84
N ASP A 291 5.78 19.39 15.13
CA ASP A 291 4.72 19.01 14.19
C ASP A 291 4.59 20.06 13.08
N ARG A 292 5.18 19.76 11.92
CA ARG A 292 5.13 20.62 10.72
C ARG A 292 3.80 20.49 9.94
N ILE A 293 2.92 19.57 10.33
CA ILE A 293 1.70 19.27 9.58
C ILE A 293 0.65 20.37 9.81
N PRO A 294 0.11 21.00 8.75
CA PRO A 294 -0.92 22.02 8.88
C PRO A 294 -2.14 21.54 9.68
N LYS A 295 -2.75 22.46 10.42
CA LYS A 295 -3.93 22.17 11.27
C LYS A 295 -5.25 22.06 10.49
N GLY A 296 -5.31 22.67 9.30
CA GLY A 296 -6.46 22.67 8.41
C GLY A 296 -6.18 21.92 7.12
N ILE A 297 -7.04 22.13 6.11
CA ILE A 297 -6.95 21.46 4.82
C ILE A 297 -5.61 21.79 4.15
N PHE A 298 -4.78 20.78 3.95
CA PHE A 298 -3.51 20.91 3.23
C PHE A 298 -3.45 20.06 1.96
N GLN A 299 -4.38 19.13 1.78
CA GLN A 299 -4.45 18.29 0.59
C GLN A 299 -5.88 18.25 0.04
N GLU A 300 -6.00 18.53 -1.26
CA GLU A 300 -7.24 18.45 -2.03
C GLU A 300 -7.10 17.38 -3.09
N PHE A 301 -8.14 16.57 -3.29
CA PHE A 301 -8.23 15.58 -4.34
C PHE A 301 -9.32 15.96 -5.32
N PHE A 302 -9.00 15.91 -6.61
CA PHE A 302 -9.95 16.02 -7.70
C PHE A 302 -10.02 14.68 -8.42
N PHE A 303 -11.20 14.04 -8.37
CA PHE A 303 -11.48 12.78 -9.03
C PHE A 303 -12.37 13.04 -10.25
N GLY A 304 -11.70 13.30 -11.38
CA GLY A 304 -12.31 13.56 -12.68
C GLY A 304 -12.48 12.28 -13.50
N ARG A 305 -13.17 12.39 -14.64
CA ARG A 305 -13.43 11.24 -15.52
C ARG A 305 -12.13 10.76 -16.13
N ASP A 306 -12.03 9.45 -16.36
CA ASP A 306 -10.95 8.85 -17.17
C ASP A 306 -11.14 9.13 -18.67
N ASP A 307 -11.13 10.42 -19.01
CA ASP A 307 -11.20 10.97 -20.36
C ASP A 307 -10.14 12.08 -20.48
N ILE A 308 -9.22 11.95 -21.43
CA ILE A 308 -8.06 12.85 -21.54
C ILE A 308 -8.50 14.28 -21.89
N VAL A 309 -9.53 14.45 -22.72
CA VAL A 309 -9.99 15.75 -23.20
C VAL A 309 -10.67 16.51 -22.07
N GLU A 310 -11.59 15.85 -21.35
CA GLU A 310 -12.23 16.45 -20.17
C GLU A 310 -11.19 16.76 -19.10
N PHE A 311 -10.29 15.81 -18.82
CA PHE A 311 -9.26 15.97 -17.80
C PHE A 311 -8.31 17.13 -18.10
N GLU A 312 -7.92 17.32 -19.35
CA GLU A 312 -7.14 18.49 -19.76
C GLU A 312 -7.91 19.79 -19.52
N ALA A 313 -9.16 19.85 -20.00
CA ALA A 313 -9.97 21.07 -19.97
C ALA A 313 -10.30 21.51 -18.54
N PHE A 314 -10.68 20.60 -17.64
CA PHE A 314 -10.96 20.95 -16.25
C PHE A 314 -9.72 21.49 -15.52
N PHE A 315 -8.52 21.00 -15.85
CA PHE A 315 -7.28 21.52 -15.26
C PHE A 315 -7.05 22.99 -15.63
N VAL A 316 -7.40 23.37 -16.85
CA VAL A 316 -7.27 24.74 -17.34
C VAL A 316 -8.40 25.61 -16.82
N GLU A 317 -9.66 25.22 -17.02
CA GLU A 317 -10.82 26.08 -16.74
C GLU A 317 -11.12 26.20 -15.24
N TYR A 318 -11.02 25.10 -14.48
CA TYR A 318 -11.33 25.13 -13.04
C TYR A 318 -10.15 25.62 -12.20
N TYR A 319 -8.94 25.10 -12.46
CA TYR A 319 -7.75 25.47 -11.68
C TYR A 319 -6.96 26.64 -12.28
N GLY A 320 -7.31 27.13 -13.47
CA GLY A 320 -6.59 28.25 -14.12
C GLY A 320 -5.16 27.91 -14.52
N MET A 321 -4.84 26.61 -14.68
CA MET A 321 -3.48 26.13 -14.84
C MET A 321 -3.10 25.83 -16.28
N THR A 322 -1.79 25.87 -16.56
CA THR A 322 -1.21 25.39 -17.82
C THR A 322 -0.43 24.10 -17.62
N TRP A 323 -0.50 23.18 -18.57
CA TRP A 323 0.20 21.90 -18.49
C TRP A 323 1.73 21.96 -18.64
N GLY A 324 2.27 23.09 -19.10
CA GLY A 324 3.70 23.29 -19.33
C GLY A 324 4.27 22.47 -20.50
N ASP A 325 5.61 22.42 -20.60
CA ASP A 325 6.32 21.85 -21.75
C ASP A 325 6.13 20.32 -21.90
N ASP A 326 5.89 19.60 -20.80
CA ASP A 326 5.69 18.13 -20.78
C ASP A 326 4.21 17.70 -20.85
N LYS A 327 3.33 18.55 -21.41
CA LYS A 327 1.88 18.33 -21.44
C LYS A 327 1.49 16.92 -21.90
N GLU A 328 1.99 16.47 -23.05
CA GLU A 328 1.58 15.19 -23.64
C GLU A 328 1.85 14.02 -22.70
N ARG A 329 3.04 13.98 -22.10
CA ARG A 329 3.42 12.95 -21.13
C ARG A 329 2.53 12.99 -19.89
N ARG A 330 2.28 14.17 -19.34
CA ARG A 330 1.45 14.36 -18.13
C ARG A 330 0.00 13.92 -18.37
N LEU A 331 -0.55 14.19 -19.56
CA LEU A 331 -1.91 13.78 -19.92
C LEU A 331 -2.08 12.25 -20.03
N GLN A 332 -1.02 11.51 -20.36
CA GLN A 332 -1.04 10.04 -20.38
C GLN A 332 -1.00 9.42 -18.97
N MET A 333 -0.60 10.17 -17.94
CA MET A 333 -0.58 9.69 -16.57
C MET A 333 -1.98 9.61 -15.98
N LYS A 334 -2.23 8.69 -15.05
CA LYS A 334 -3.53 8.61 -14.35
C LYS A 334 -3.76 9.76 -13.36
N GLY A 335 -2.70 10.33 -12.81
CA GLY A 335 -2.78 11.43 -11.86
C GLY A 335 -1.62 12.40 -12.02
N TYR A 336 -1.84 13.63 -11.56
CA TYR A 336 -0.89 14.71 -11.55
C TYR A 336 -1.01 15.47 -10.23
N ALA A 337 0.14 15.82 -9.63
CA ALA A 337 0.17 16.54 -8.37
C ALA A 337 0.62 17.99 -8.60
N ILE A 338 -0.07 18.89 -7.92
CA ILE A 338 0.21 20.33 -7.92
C ILE A 338 0.69 20.68 -6.50
N TYR A 339 1.84 21.33 -6.43
CA TYR A 339 2.45 21.70 -5.15
C TYR A 339 1.82 22.97 -4.54
N PRO A 340 1.88 23.11 -3.20
CA PRO A 340 1.34 24.25 -2.45
C PRO A 340 1.72 25.64 -2.96
N SER A 341 2.91 25.77 -3.57
CA SER A 341 3.40 27.03 -4.13
C SER A 341 2.57 27.53 -5.31
N ALA A 342 1.77 26.67 -5.95
CA ALA A 342 1.01 27.01 -7.14
C ALA A 342 -0.46 27.41 -6.85
N ILE A 343 -1.12 26.83 -5.82
CA ILE A 343 -2.49 27.20 -5.42
C ILE A 343 -2.66 27.16 -3.90
N ASP A 344 -3.01 28.30 -3.31
CA ASP A 344 -3.53 28.48 -1.95
C ASP A 344 -2.82 27.70 -0.83
N GLY A 345 -1.53 27.36 -0.98
CA GLY A 345 -0.78 26.60 0.02
C GLY A 345 -1.24 25.16 0.20
N ARG A 346 -1.94 24.55 -0.77
CA ARG A 346 -2.46 23.18 -0.71
C ARG A 346 -1.82 22.27 -1.76
N PHE A 347 -1.59 21.01 -1.41
CA PHE A 347 -1.31 19.96 -2.39
C PHE A 347 -2.61 19.63 -3.11
N ILE A 348 -2.63 19.73 -4.44
CA ILE A 348 -3.79 19.29 -5.23
C ILE A 348 -3.40 18.03 -5.98
N GLU A 349 -4.18 17.00 -5.75
CA GLU A 349 -4.05 15.67 -6.34
C GLU A 349 -5.12 15.54 -7.42
N TYR A 350 -4.71 15.71 -8.68
CA TYR A 350 -5.60 15.77 -9.84
C TYR A 350 -5.59 14.43 -10.60
N TRP A 351 -6.68 13.65 -10.50
CA TRP A 351 -6.71 12.24 -10.93
C TRP A 351 -7.85 11.93 -11.90
N LYS A 352 -7.54 11.10 -12.90
CA LYS A 352 -8.49 10.39 -13.75
C LYS A 352 -8.97 9.14 -13.03
N THR A 353 -10.26 9.07 -12.75
CA THR A 353 -10.89 7.96 -12.04
C THR A 353 -12.11 7.42 -12.78
N GLY A 354 -12.40 6.15 -12.51
CA GLY A 354 -13.61 5.46 -12.92
C GLY A 354 -14.22 4.73 -11.72
N GLN A 355 -15.39 4.12 -11.90
CA GLN A 355 -16.16 3.50 -10.82
C GLN A 355 -15.33 2.52 -9.96
N VAL A 356 -14.39 1.80 -10.57
CA VAL A 356 -13.53 0.80 -9.91
C VAL A 356 -12.10 1.28 -9.62
N SER A 357 -11.82 2.59 -9.69
CA SER A 357 -10.48 3.12 -9.33
C SER A 357 -10.18 2.91 -7.86
N GLY A 358 -8.92 2.66 -7.48
CA GLY A 358 -8.50 2.49 -6.07
C GLY A 358 -8.35 3.82 -5.32
N LEU A 359 -9.44 4.50 -5.02
CA LEU A 359 -9.42 5.84 -4.38
C LEU A 359 -8.68 5.86 -3.03
N GLU A 360 -8.84 4.81 -2.24
CA GLU A 360 -8.16 4.60 -0.97
C GLU A 360 -6.63 4.53 -1.16
N GLY A 361 -6.18 3.81 -2.19
CA GLY A 361 -4.77 3.70 -2.55
C GLY A 361 -4.20 5.01 -3.08
N ILE A 362 -4.98 5.75 -3.89
CA ILE A 362 -4.61 7.11 -4.34
C ILE A 362 -4.40 8.02 -3.14
N LEU A 363 -5.38 8.08 -2.22
CA LEU A 363 -5.28 8.95 -1.07
C LEU A 363 -4.06 8.60 -0.21
N LEU A 364 -3.87 7.34 0.16
CA LEU A 364 -2.80 6.95 1.07
C LEU A 364 -1.41 7.16 0.46
N HIS A 365 -1.23 6.78 -0.80
CA HIS A 365 0.05 6.95 -1.48
C HIS A 365 0.40 8.45 -1.57
N ARG A 366 -0.56 9.29 -1.98
CA ARG A 366 -0.34 10.73 -2.14
C ARG A 366 -0.27 11.49 -0.81
N LEU A 367 -0.92 10.99 0.23
CA LEU A 367 -0.69 11.46 1.60
C LEU A 367 0.76 11.18 2.02
N GLY A 368 1.32 10.01 1.69
CA GLY A 368 2.73 9.71 1.92
C GLY A 368 3.67 10.72 1.28
N HIS A 369 3.43 11.10 0.02
CA HIS A 369 4.17 12.15 -0.68
C HIS A 369 4.05 13.53 -0.02
N ALA A 370 2.82 13.92 0.35
CA ALA A 370 2.58 15.19 1.03
C ALA A 370 3.30 15.22 2.39
N LEU A 371 3.23 14.13 3.16
CA LEU A 371 3.91 14.02 4.45
C LEU A 371 5.43 14.01 4.30
N ALA A 372 6.00 13.36 3.28
CA ALA A 372 7.43 13.45 3.00
C ALA A 372 7.86 14.91 2.78
N SER A 373 7.06 15.64 1.99
CA SER A 373 7.30 17.05 1.69
C SER A 373 7.10 17.96 2.90
N ILE A 374 6.14 17.67 3.78
CA ILE A 374 5.82 18.53 4.93
C ILE A 374 6.74 18.23 6.13
N HIS A 375 6.89 16.96 6.48
CA HIS A 375 7.55 16.52 7.71
C HIS A 375 9.08 16.55 7.58
N TYR A 376 9.63 16.12 6.44
CA TYR A 376 11.08 16.07 6.25
C TYR A 376 11.62 17.31 5.57
N VAL A 377 10.95 17.79 4.52
CA VAL A 377 11.40 18.98 3.81
C VAL A 377 10.86 20.24 4.50
N GLY A 378 9.56 20.38 4.70
CA GLY A 378 8.93 21.58 5.24
C GLY A 378 8.38 22.50 4.16
N LEU A 379 7.31 23.24 4.47
CA LEU A 379 6.52 24.02 3.51
C LEU A 379 7.07 25.42 3.17
N GLN A 380 8.22 25.80 3.71
CA GLN A 380 8.79 27.13 3.50
C GLN A 380 9.61 27.18 2.21
N GLY A 381 9.14 27.97 1.23
CA GLY A 381 9.90 28.37 0.04
C GLY A 381 9.13 28.26 -1.28
N GLN A 382 9.50 29.10 -2.27
CA GLN A 382 8.99 29.04 -3.65
C GLN A 382 9.52 27.81 -4.44
N TYR A 383 10.41 27.02 -3.84
CA TYR A 383 11.18 25.94 -4.49
C TYR A 383 10.74 24.52 -4.10
N LEU A 384 9.49 24.33 -3.64
CA LEU A 384 8.93 22.98 -3.41
C LEU A 384 8.93 22.09 -4.68
N GLN A 385 9.13 22.68 -5.85
CA GLN A 385 9.26 21.95 -7.13
C GLN A 385 10.65 21.33 -7.35
N GLN A 386 11.66 21.63 -6.53
CA GLN A 386 13.07 21.27 -6.79
C GLN A 386 13.73 20.36 -5.75
N VAL A 387 13.01 19.90 -4.72
CA VAL A 387 13.66 19.06 -3.71
C VAL A 387 13.78 17.63 -4.22
N SER A 388 15.02 17.23 -4.55
CA SER A 388 15.43 16.00 -5.23
C SER A 388 15.26 14.72 -4.40
N HIS A 389 14.17 14.56 -3.65
CA HIS A 389 13.93 13.40 -2.79
C HIS A 389 12.72 12.59 -3.23
N ALA A 390 12.59 12.38 -4.54
CA ALA A 390 11.54 11.53 -5.11
C ALA A 390 11.48 10.14 -4.44
N TRP A 391 12.64 9.59 -4.09
CA TRP A 391 12.74 8.32 -3.37
C TRP A 391 12.02 8.33 -2.02
N LEU A 392 12.05 9.46 -1.30
CA LEU A 392 11.44 9.60 0.03
C LEU A 392 9.91 9.73 -0.08
N GLY A 393 9.43 10.46 -1.10
CA GLY A 393 8.01 10.51 -1.45
C GLY A 393 7.45 9.12 -1.78
N GLU A 394 8.14 8.37 -2.63
CA GLU A 394 7.78 6.98 -2.94
C GLU A 394 7.84 6.08 -1.70
N ALA A 395 8.93 6.14 -0.93
CA ALA A 395 9.09 5.36 0.31
C ALA A 395 7.89 5.53 1.25
N MET A 396 7.49 6.77 1.50
CA MET A 396 6.33 7.07 2.34
C MET A 396 5.01 6.69 1.69
N GLY A 397 4.84 6.90 0.38
CA GLY A 397 3.65 6.48 -0.36
C GLY A 397 3.40 4.98 -0.26
N TYR A 398 4.46 4.18 -0.43
CA TYR A 398 4.42 2.72 -0.22
C TYR A 398 4.15 2.36 1.24
N ALA A 399 4.87 2.96 2.19
CA ALA A 399 4.70 2.69 3.61
C ALA A 399 3.24 2.88 4.05
N MET A 400 2.65 4.04 3.75
CA MET A 400 1.27 4.37 4.12
C MET A 400 0.25 3.38 3.51
N SER A 401 0.45 3.01 2.25
CA SER A 401 -0.45 2.08 1.54
C SER A 401 -0.36 0.66 2.11
N PHE A 402 0.85 0.14 2.34
CA PHE A 402 1.02 -1.20 2.92
C PHE A 402 0.55 -1.28 4.35
N GLU A 403 0.75 -0.23 5.13
CA GLU A 403 0.41 -0.24 6.54
C GLU A 403 -1.10 -0.45 6.74
N LEU A 404 -1.93 0.21 5.93
CA LEU A 404 -3.39 0.19 6.08
C LEU A 404 -4.11 -0.78 5.13
N LEU A 405 -3.63 -0.94 3.90
CA LEU A 405 -4.31 -1.75 2.87
C LEU A 405 -3.64 -3.11 2.63
N GLY A 406 -2.40 -3.30 3.09
CA GLY A 406 -1.60 -4.49 2.77
C GLY A 406 -1.21 -4.60 1.30
N ARG A 407 -1.47 -3.54 0.51
CA ARG A 407 -1.18 -3.46 -0.92
C ARG A 407 -1.01 -2.01 -1.33
N ASN A 408 -0.41 -1.79 -2.48
CA ASN A 408 -0.27 -0.48 -3.09
C ASN A 408 -0.90 -0.52 -4.50
N GLU A 409 -1.91 0.33 -4.72
CA GLU A 409 -2.66 0.37 -5.99
C GLU A 409 -2.21 1.52 -6.91
N VAL A 410 -1.28 2.37 -6.45
CA VAL A 410 -0.82 3.57 -7.14
C VAL A 410 0.68 3.58 -7.25
N VAL A 411 1.19 3.74 -8.47
CA VAL A 411 2.62 3.67 -8.74
C VAL A 411 3.02 4.90 -9.54
N CYS A 412 3.88 5.76 -9.00
CA CYS A 412 4.32 6.96 -9.71
C CYS A 412 5.40 6.66 -10.76
N VAL A 413 6.24 5.65 -10.49
CA VAL A 413 7.20 5.06 -11.44
C VAL A 413 7.10 3.56 -11.32
N GLY A 414 6.82 2.91 -12.45
CA GLY A 414 6.33 1.53 -12.52
C GLY A 414 7.28 0.50 -11.92
N LEU A 415 7.17 0.25 -10.60
CA LEU A 415 7.62 -0.97 -9.94
C LEU A 415 6.93 -2.17 -10.59
N LYS A 416 7.56 -2.72 -11.64
CA LYS A 416 7.11 -3.90 -12.37
C LYS A 416 7.91 -5.08 -11.86
N PRO A 417 7.38 -5.86 -10.91
CA PRO A 417 8.09 -7.03 -10.44
C PRO A 417 8.40 -7.97 -11.60
N GLU A 418 9.69 -8.12 -11.94
CA GLU A 418 10.15 -9.00 -13.01
C GLU A 418 9.72 -10.45 -12.76
N GLY A 419 9.39 -11.16 -13.83
CA GLY A 419 9.09 -12.59 -13.82
C GLY A 419 7.63 -12.90 -14.20
N PRO A 420 7.39 -13.93 -15.03
CA PRO A 420 6.03 -14.36 -15.32
C PRO A 420 5.38 -14.86 -14.04
N TYR A 421 4.13 -14.45 -13.85
CA TYR A 421 3.28 -14.98 -12.79
C TYR A 421 3.15 -16.50 -12.96
N ALA A 422 3.30 -17.27 -11.89
CA ALA A 422 3.12 -18.72 -11.93
C ALA A 422 1.62 -19.01 -12.04
N TRP A 423 1.16 -19.44 -13.22
CA TRP A 423 -0.22 -19.84 -13.47
C TRP A 423 -0.32 -21.36 -13.49
N GLY A 424 -1.45 -21.90 -13.05
CA GLY A 424 -1.68 -23.34 -12.97
C GLY A 424 -1.30 -24.11 -14.24
N ASN A 425 -0.73 -25.32 -14.04
CA ASN A 425 -0.33 -26.32 -15.03
C ASN A 425 0.47 -25.79 -16.24
N SER A 426 1.43 -24.89 -16.03
CA SER A 426 2.53 -24.79 -16.99
C SER A 426 3.60 -25.82 -16.62
N ASP A 427 3.84 -26.81 -17.48
CA ASP A 427 4.92 -27.81 -17.38
C ASP A 427 6.35 -27.19 -17.42
N ASP A 428 6.47 -25.86 -17.31
CA ASP A 428 7.72 -25.13 -17.44
C ASP A 428 8.32 -24.86 -16.05
N ASP A 429 9.25 -25.72 -15.64
CA ASP A 429 9.98 -25.66 -14.36
C ASP A 429 10.75 -24.35 -14.14
N LYS A 430 10.95 -23.53 -15.17
CA LYS A 430 11.88 -22.39 -15.14
C LYS A 430 11.30 -21.06 -14.64
N VAL A 431 9.98 -20.99 -14.39
CA VAL A 431 9.27 -19.72 -14.14
C VAL A 431 8.57 -19.67 -12.76
N LYS A 432 8.75 -20.70 -11.93
CA LYS A 432 8.04 -20.82 -10.65
C LYS A 432 8.59 -19.82 -9.64
N ARG A 433 7.80 -18.79 -9.31
CA ARG A 433 7.97 -18.10 -8.02
C ARG A 433 7.69 -19.12 -6.93
N GLU A 434 8.63 -19.27 -5.99
CA GLU A 434 8.36 -20.04 -4.79
C GLU A 434 7.11 -19.46 -4.12
N VAL A 435 6.21 -20.36 -3.68
CA VAL A 435 4.87 -20.11 -3.12
C VAL A 435 4.86 -19.17 -1.89
N ARG A 436 5.97 -18.52 -1.57
CA ARG A 436 6.26 -17.94 -0.25
C ARG A 436 6.63 -16.47 -0.25
N LEU A 437 7.08 -15.87 -1.35
CA LEU A 437 7.55 -14.49 -1.32
C LEU A 437 6.36 -13.53 -1.40
N GLY A 438 6.07 -12.84 -0.29
CA GLY A 438 5.14 -11.70 -0.28
C GLY A 438 5.71 -10.49 -1.01
N PHE A 439 4.93 -9.42 -1.16
CA PHE A 439 5.41 -8.23 -1.87
C PHE A 439 6.58 -7.56 -1.15
N ARG A 440 6.55 -7.52 0.18
CA ARG A 440 7.66 -7.03 1.01
C ARG A 440 8.93 -7.83 0.77
N ASP A 441 8.84 -9.16 0.73
CA ASP A 441 10.01 -10.03 0.48
C ASP A 441 10.54 -9.83 -0.94
N PHE A 442 9.65 -9.68 -1.93
CA PHE A 442 10.04 -9.32 -3.28
C PHE A 442 10.82 -7.99 -3.30
N LEU A 443 10.35 -6.98 -2.58
CA LEU A 443 11.05 -5.69 -2.49
C LEU A 443 12.37 -5.80 -1.73
N LYS A 444 12.46 -6.64 -0.69
CA LYS A 444 13.74 -6.96 -0.01
C LYS A 444 14.72 -7.58 -1.00
N GLU A 445 14.32 -8.58 -1.78
CA GLU A 445 15.19 -9.19 -2.80
C GLU A 445 15.61 -8.20 -3.88
N SER A 446 14.68 -7.37 -4.35
CA SER A 446 14.92 -6.33 -5.35
C SER A 446 15.95 -5.30 -4.84
N ALA A 447 15.78 -4.84 -3.60
CA ALA A 447 16.69 -3.92 -2.95
C ALA A 447 18.09 -4.53 -2.71
N LEU A 448 18.16 -5.81 -2.32
CA LEU A 448 19.43 -6.51 -2.11
C LEU A 448 20.22 -6.70 -3.41
N LYS A 449 19.53 -6.88 -4.55
CA LYS A 449 20.15 -6.97 -5.89
C LYS A 449 20.66 -5.62 -6.40
N ASN A 450 20.19 -4.51 -5.85
CA ASN A 450 20.68 -3.19 -6.21
C ASN A 450 22.16 -3.06 -5.84
N THR A 451 23.03 -2.69 -6.78
CA THR A 451 24.46 -2.47 -6.54
C THR A 451 24.87 -1.00 -6.50
N GLN A 452 23.94 -0.09 -6.76
CA GLN A 452 24.20 1.35 -6.74
C GLN A 452 24.41 1.83 -5.31
N PRO A 453 25.39 2.73 -5.06
CA PRO A 453 25.61 3.33 -3.75
C PRO A 453 24.36 4.03 -3.19
N LEU A 454 24.17 3.99 -1.88
CA LEU A 454 23.04 4.63 -1.21
C LEU A 454 22.93 6.14 -1.50
N ASP A 455 24.05 6.86 -1.51
CA ASP A 455 24.06 8.29 -1.81
C ASP A 455 23.64 8.62 -3.25
N SER A 456 23.69 7.64 -4.18
CA SER A 456 23.26 7.84 -5.56
C SER A 456 21.75 7.97 -5.75
N ILE A 457 20.92 7.63 -4.74
CA ILE A 457 19.47 7.77 -4.82
C ILE A 457 18.97 9.11 -4.26
N PHE A 458 19.78 9.83 -3.48
CA PHE A 458 19.34 11.04 -2.77
C PHE A 458 19.15 12.28 -3.64
N THR A 459 19.69 12.24 -4.86
CA THR A 459 19.67 13.37 -5.81
C THR A 459 18.90 13.07 -7.09
N ARG A 460 18.34 11.86 -7.21
CA ARG A 460 17.66 11.44 -8.43
C ARG A 460 16.25 11.97 -8.51
N ASP A 461 15.89 12.38 -9.71
CA ASP A 461 14.51 12.68 -10.03
C ASP A 461 13.67 11.39 -10.10
N LEU A 462 12.37 11.55 -9.94
CA LEU A 462 11.41 10.44 -9.95
C LEU A 462 11.58 9.53 -11.17
N TRP A 463 11.84 10.12 -12.34
CA TRP A 463 11.95 9.41 -13.62
C TRP A 463 13.28 8.69 -13.83
N GLU A 464 14.29 8.99 -13.00
CA GLU A 464 15.60 8.37 -13.03
C GLU A 464 15.71 7.19 -12.06
N LEU A 465 14.75 7.09 -11.13
CA LEU A 465 14.66 6.00 -10.17
C LEU A 465 14.19 4.72 -10.85
N LYS A 466 14.98 3.67 -10.66
CA LYS A 466 14.62 2.30 -11.04
C LYS A 466 13.89 1.60 -9.90
N ASP A 467 13.13 0.56 -10.22
CA ASP A 467 12.41 -0.30 -9.28
C ASP A 467 13.23 -0.72 -8.05
N GLN A 468 14.46 -1.19 -8.29
CA GLN A 468 15.37 -1.62 -7.22
C GLN A 468 15.81 -0.46 -6.32
N GLU A 469 15.86 0.76 -6.84
CA GLU A 469 16.24 1.98 -6.11
C GLU A 469 15.08 2.50 -5.27
N ILE A 470 13.84 2.38 -5.77
CA ILE A 470 12.63 2.65 -4.99
C ILE A 470 12.51 1.65 -3.84
N ALA A 471 12.70 0.35 -4.12
CA ALA A 471 12.70 -0.69 -3.10
C ALA A 471 13.78 -0.45 -2.03
N LYS A 472 15.00 -0.09 -2.45
CA LYS A 472 16.10 0.31 -1.57
C LYS A 472 15.72 1.53 -0.74
N GLY A 473 15.18 2.59 -1.35
CA GLY A 473 14.78 3.81 -0.67
C GLY A 473 13.71 3.56 0.41
N TRP A 474 12.69 2.77 0.11
CA TRP A 474 11.64 2.44 1.08
C TRP A 474 12.19 1.65 2.28
N LEU A 475 12.87 0.53 2.02
CA LEU A 475 13.39 -0.32 3.10
C LEU A 475 14.50 0.38 3.90
N PHE A 476 15.26 1.29 3.28
CA PHE A 476 16.24 2.11 3.98
C PHE A 476 15.56 3.16 4.88
N TRP A 477 14.53 3.85 4.39
CA TRP A 477 13.74 4.78 5.21
C TRP A 477 13.11 4.07 6.42
N GLU A 478 12.48 2.92 6.21
CA GLU A 478 11.86 2.14 7.28
C GLU A 478 12.89 1.74 8.34
N TRP A 479 14.04 1.22 7.89
CA TRP A 479 15.14 0.86 8.79
C TRP A 479 15.67 2.05 9.58
N MET A 480 15.83 3.22 8.95
CA MET A 480 16.30 4.43 9.62
C MET A 480 15.36 4.85 10.76
N VAL A 481 14.06 4.87 10.49
CA VAL A 481 13.05 5.26 11.48
C VAL A 481 12.91 4.21 12.59
N GLU A 482 12.88 2.92 12.24
CA GLU A 482 12.67 1.86 13.24
C GLU A 482 13.91 1.58 14.10
N THR A 483 15.11 1.66 13.51
CA THR A 483 16.36 1.33 14.22
C THR A 483 16.90 2.51 15.01
N TYR A 484 16.86 3.73 14.44
CA TYR A 484 17.44 4.91 15.08
C TYR A 484 16.41 5.84 15.72
N GLY A 485 15.11 5.58 15.55
CA GLY A 485 14.03 6.35 16.17
C GLY A 485 14.14 7.85 15.87
N LEU A 486 14.08 8.67 16.92
CA LEU A 486 14.22 10.13 16.82
C LEU A 486 15.47 10.56 16.04
N LYS A 487 16.60 9.88 16.23
CA LYS A 487 17.84 10.23 15.53
C LYS A 487 17.72 9.98 14.01
N GLY A 488 17.01 8.93 13.62
CA GLY A 488 16.67 8.66 12.22
C GLY A 488 15.73 9.72 11.64
N GLU A 489 14.68 10.10 12.38
CA GLU A 489 13.76 11.17 12.00
C GLU A 489 14.48 12.51 11.82
N MET A 490 15.35 12.88 12.74
CA MET A 490 16.15 14.11 12.66
C MET A 490 17.08 14.08 11.45
N TRP A 491 17.76 12.96 11.18
CA TRP A 491 18.63 12.84 10.01
C TRP A 491 17.85 12.99 8.70
N LEU A 492 16.65 12.41 8.60
CA LEU A 492 15.77 12.57 7.43
C LEU A 492 15.30 14.02 7.26
N ARG A 493 15.10 14.78 8.36
CA ARG A 493 14.83 16.22 8.31
C ARG A 493 16.02 17.01 7.81
N GLU A 494 17.21 16.77 8.36
CA GLU A 494 18.44 17.44 7.89
C GLU A 494 18.70 17.16 6.41
N LEU A 495 18.47 15.91 5.97
CA LEU A 495 18.53 15.55 4.55
C LEU A 495 17.56 16.40 3.72
N GLY A 496 16.30 16.53 4.16
CA GLY A 496 15.30 17.34 3.48
C GLY A 496 15.59 18.84 3.48
N GLU A 497 16.15 19.38 4.56
CA GLU A 497 16.55 20.79 4.66
C GLU A 497 17.73 21.10 3.74
N LEU A 498 18.79 20.29 3.76
CA LEU A 498 19.95 20.44 2.85
C LEU A 498 19.53 20.33 1.38
N GLY A 499 18.55 19.48 1.07
CA GLY A 499 18.02 19.33 -0.28
C GLY A 499 17.31 20.56 -0.83
N LYS A 500 16.88 21.51 0.03
CA LYS A 500 16.25 22.77 -0.42
C LYS A 500 17.24 23.74 -1.04
N GLU A 501 18.50 23.70 -0.63
CA GLU A 501 19.46 24.75 -0.96
C GLU A 501 20.09 24.59 -2.36
N SER A 502 19.72 23.55 -3.13
CA SER A 502 20.23 23.25 -4.49
C SER A 502 21.72 23.61 -4.65
N SER A 503 22.52 23.16 -3.69
CA SER A 503 23.96 23.43 -3.66
C SER A 503 24.70 22.27 -4.34
N PHE A 504 25.81 22.59 -5.03
CA PHE A 504 26.77 21.57 -5.50
C PHE A 504 27.35 20.74 -4.34
N ASP A 505 27.18 21.21 -3.11
CA ASP A 505 27.73 20.64 -1.89
C ASP A 505 26.74 19.76 -1.09
N PHE A 506 25.51 19.51 -1.60
CA PHE A 506 24.49 18.72 -0.90
C PHE A 506 25.01 17.36 -0.38
N ILE A 507 25.61 16.53 -1.24
CA ILE A 507 26.13 15.21 -0.83
C ILE A 507 27.31 15.33 0.15
N PRO A 508 28.33 16.18 -0.10
CA PRO A 508 29.37 16.47 0.89
C PRO A 508 28.85 16.93 2.26
N GLU A 509 27.88 17.85 2.31
CA GLU A 509 27.30 18.37 3.55
C GLU A 509 26.48 17.30 4.27
N LEU A 510 25.63 16.58 3.55
CA LEU A 510 24.88 15.47 4.10
C LEU A 510 25.82 14.41 4.67
N ARG A 511 26.95 14.12 4.01
CA ARG A 511 27.95 13.18 4.53
C ARG A 511 28.48 13.64 5.88
N LYS A 512 28.85 14.91 6.01
CA LYS A 512 29.35 15.48 7.27
C LYS A 512 28.31 15.37 8.39
N VAL A 513 27.06 15.76 8.12
CA VAL A 513 25.96 15.61 9.09
C VAL A 513 25.78 14.14 9.49
N THR A 514 25.84 13.23 8.51
CA THR A 514 25.71 11.79 8.75
C THR A 514 26.87 11.25 9.60
N GLU A 515 28.11 11.70 9.37
CA GLU A 515 29.27 11.33 10.18
C GLU A 515 29.13 11.84 11.62
N GLU A 516 28.73 13.10 11.80
CA GLU A 516 28.50 13.70 13.12
C GLU A 516 27.42 12.94 13.90
N MET A 517 26.32 12.58 13.22
CA MET A 517 25.25 11.84 13.84
C MET A 517 25.65 10.39 14.13
N PHE A 518 26.10 9.61 13.15
CA PHE A 518 26.17 8.13 13.27
C PHE A 518 27.57 7.56 13.54
N SER A 519 28.64 8.28 13.24
CA SER A 519 30.02 7.76 13.36
C SER A 519 30.78 8.27 14.58
N ASN A 520 30.17 9.18 15.36
CA ASN A 520 30.83 10.02 16.36
C ASN A 520 31.98 10.86 15.75
N GLY A 521 31.79 11.35 14.51
CA GLY A 521 32.76 12.19 13.81
C GLY A 521 34.02 11.47 13.32
N ARG A 522 33.98 10.13 13.17
CA ARG A 522 35.11 9.39 12.59
C ARG A 522 35.05 9.48 11.07
N PRO A 523 36.10 9.98 10.40
CA PRO A 523 36.11 10.12 8.95
C PRO A 523 36.05 8.74 8.28
N GLY A 524 35.18 8.58 7.30
CA GLY A 524 34.96 7.29 6.63
C GLY A 524 33.93 7.39 5.50
N ASN A 525 33.61 6.26 4.85
CA ASN A 525 32.49 6.24 3.93
C ASN A 525 31.21 5.92 4.69
N ILE A 526 30.69 6.88 5.45
CA ILE A 526 29.54 6.67 6.35
C ILE A 526 28.29 6.15 5.64
N PHE A 527 28.03 6.56 4.40
CA PHE A 527 26.89 6.04 3.64
C PHE A 527 27.07 4.56 3.30
N LYS A 528 28.30 4.12 3.02
CA LYS A 528 28.60 2.70 2.84
C LYS A 528 28.44 1.94 4.16
N GLU A 529 28.90 2.50 5.27
CA GLU A 529 28.74 1.86 6.59
C GLU A 529 27.27 1.69 6.98
N LEU A 530 26.44 2.73 6.75
CA LEU A 530 24.99 2.65 6.94
C LEU A 530 24.35 1.65 5.98
N GLU A 531 24.75 1.65 4.70
CA GLU A 531 24.24 0.69 3.72
C GLU A 531 24.61 -0.75 4.10
N ASP A 532 25.85 -1.00 4.54
CA ASP A 532 26.30 -2.33 4.96
C ASP A 532 25.53 -2.79 6.21
N ALA A 533 25.32 -1.91 7.20
CA ALA A 533 24.53 -2.20 8.40
C ALA A 533 23.07 -2.51 8.05
N TRP A 534 22.45 -1.70 7.18
CA TRP A 534 21.10 -1.92 6.68
C TRP A 534 20.96 -3.26 5.92
N ARG A 535 21.93 -3.59 5.07
CA ARG A 535 21.95 -4.87 4.33
C ARG A 535 22.11 -6.08 5.25
N VAL A 536 22.84 -5.94 6.36
CA VAL A 536 22.92 -6.98 7.39
C VAL A 536 21.55 -7.15 8.05
N SER A 537 20.92 -6.06 8.51
CA SER A 537 19.60 -6.17 9.16
C SER A 537 18.54 -6.77 8.24
N LEU A 538 18.56 -6.45 6.94
CA LEU A 538 17.63 -7.03 5.98
C LEU A 538 17.80 -8.55 5.77
N LYS A 539 18.99 -9.09 5.98
CA LYS A 539 19.26 -10.53 5.88
C LYS A 539 18.91 -11.29 7.16
N GLU A 540 18.86 -10.58 8.29
CA GLU A 540 18.53 -11.13 9.60
C GLU A 540 17.02 -11.06 9.91
N SER A 541 16.30 -10.16 9.23
CA SER A 541 14.83 -9.99 9.30
C SER A 541 14.07 -10.89 8.34
#